data_AF-D4JCL4-F1
#
_entry.id   AF-D4JCL4-F1
#
_cell.length_a   1.000
_cell.length_b   1.000
_cell.length_c   1.000
_cell.angle_alpha   90.00
_cell.angle_beta   90.00
_cell.angle_gamma   90.00
#
_symmetry.space_group_name_H-M   'P 1'
#
loop_
_entity.id
_entity.type
_entity.pdbx_description
1 polymer ?
#
loop_
_entity_poly.entity_id
_entity_poly.type
_entity_poly.pdbx_seq_one_letter_code
_entity_poly.pdbx_strand_id
1 'polypeptide(L)'
;MVKFFQKNIEPNKKLRIAEIVILVLLILGSIISYGVGFTKINSDVGTISFVQSMEMTRDFEMEDYDGEENAMCDVTYRAGDKELVVTYTYEEYENLDAKTITGYEFETSDGTKLYFDHQDVSQAQAQQEYQEIMANQTMPIFNFANASLILVLSLLIMMLFSRQFTTYEKSWFMSIMVLATIFSVLFPEESANGVNGIIIMLLYLLDTFLNILCELLISKQSRYNFLVSVLVEIVEIAMCVVLMYRFATMATTLFFWLPIDIISFINWSRHKDENEDELTVVRRLKGWQEVLVIIGIILWTFVIGYLISGLDIATDFYNNEMLETAIIYIDACASAVGIANGLFIFFRFREQWIAWYICAALEAVINIISGQYVLLILKLGYFTNTTYGYIKWSKYIKSHKEEERLSIF
;
A
#
# COMPACT_ATOMS: atom_id res chain seq x y z
N MET A 1 -10.36 -27.07 15.89
CA MET A 1 -10.69 -25.74 15.33
C MET A 1 -11.78 -25.02 16.14
N VAL A 2 -12.99 -25.56 16.27
CA VAL A 2 -14.12 -24.90 17.00
C VAL A 2 -13.81 -24.58 18.48
N LYS A 3 -13.20 -25.52 19.23
CA LYS A 3 -12.83 -25.31 20.65
C LYS A 3 -11.74 -24.24 20.85
N PHE A 4 -10.87 -24.04 19.86
CA PHE A 4 -9.81 -23.03 19.91
C PHE A 4 -10.38 -21.62 19.81
N PHE A 5 -11.25 -21.38 18.81
CA PHE A 5 -11.93 -20.09 18.65
C PHE A 5 -12.89 -19.80 19.81
N GLN A 6 -13.61 -20.79 20.34
CA GLN A 6 -14.45 -20.60 21.54
C GLN A 6 -13.66 -20.11 22.76
N LYS A 7 -12.37 -20.46 22.86
CA LYS A 7 -11.48 -20.02 23.94
C LYS A 7 -10.94 -18.61 23.73
N ASN A 8 -10.85 -18.13 22.48
CA ASN A 8 -10.18 -16.85 22.15
C ASN A 8 -11.12 -15.73 21.69
N ILE A 9 -12.38 -16.07 21.39
CA ILE A 9 -13.41 -15.13 20.94
C ILE A 9 -13.80 -14.11 22.02
N GLU A 10 -14.28 -12.94 21.60
CA GLU A 10 -14.69 -11.83 22.45
C GLU A 10 -15.58 -12.26 23.62
N PRO A 11 -15.10 -12.25 24.88
CA PRO A 11 -15.84 -12.78 26.02
C PRO A 11 -17.11 -11.99 26.34
N ASN A 12 -17.16 -10.68 26.04
CA ASN A 12 -18.33 -9.87 26.30
C ASN A 12 -19.41 -10.12 25.24
N LYS A 13 -20.50 -10.77 25.66
CA LYS A 13 -21.62 -11.12 24.77
C LYS A 13 -22.24 -9.89 24.06
N LYS A 14 -22.35 -8.74 24.73
CA LYS A 14 -22.93 -7.54 24.12
C LYS A 14 -22.02 -6.98 23.04
N LEU A 15 -20.71 -6.92 23.32
CA LEU A 15 -19.72 -6.45 22.36
C LEU A 15 -19.65 -7.39 21.16
N ARG A 16 -19.61 -8.70 21.38
CA ARG A 16 -19.62 -9.70 20.31
C ARG A 16 -20.84 -9.58 19.39
N ILE A 17 -22.03 -9.33 19.96
CA ILE A 17 -23.24 -9.10 19.13
C ILE A 17 -23.08 -7.83 18.30
N ALA A 18 -22.57 -6.74 18.88
CA ALA A 18 -22.33 -5.51 18.14
C ALA A 18 -21.30 -5.71 17.01
N GLU A 19 -20.20 -6.40 17.26
CA GLU A 19 -19.18 -6.76 16.25
C GLU A 19 -19.80 -7.59 15.12
N ILE A 20 -20.64 -8.58 15.42
CA ILE A 20 -21.34 -9.39 14.40
C ILE A 20 -22.29 -8.53 13.57
N VAL A 21 -23.04 -7.62 14.20
CA VAL A 21 -23.95 -6.72 13.47
C VAL A 21 -23.17 -5.81 12.52
N ILE A 22 -22.07 -5.20 12.99
CA ILE A 22 -21.19 -4.35 12.17
C ILE A 22 -20.61 -5.17 11.01
N LEU A 23 -20.15 -6.38 11.28
CA LEU A 23 -19.61 -7.28 10.27
C LEU A 23 -20.64 -7.58 9.17
N VAL A 24 -21.88 -7.89 9.54
CA VAL A 24 -22.97 -8.13 8.56
C VAL A 24 -23.25 -6.87 7.75
N LEU A 25 -23.28 -5.69 8.38
CA LEU A 25 -23.49 -4.42 7.68
C LEU A 25 -22.36 -4.13 6.68
N LEU A 26 -21.10 -4.38 7.05
CA LEU A 26 -19.96 -4.20 6.14
C LEU A 26 -20.00 -5.17 4.96
N ILE A 27 -20.36 -6.44 5.19
CA ILE A 27 -20.53 -7.42 4.10
C ILE A 27 -21.63 -6.98 3.14
N LEU A 28 -22.80 -6.58 3.67
CA LEU A 28 -23.91 -6.10 2.84
C LEU A 28 -23.52 -4.83 2.09
N GLY A 29 -22.85 -3.88 2.76
CA GLY A 29 -22.35 -2.66 2.15
C GLY A 29 -21.40 -2.93 0.98
N SER A 30 -20.47 -3.88 1.16
CA SER A 30 -19.56 -4.31 0.11
C SER A 30 -20.29 -4.94 -1.08
N ILE A 31 -21.17 -5.93 -0.83
CA ILE A 31 -21.93 -6.62 -1.89
C ILE A 31 -22.80 -5.64 -2.69
N ILE A 32 -23.50 -4.72 -2.00
CA ILE A 32 -24.33 -3.70 -2.65
C ILE A 32 -23.47 -2.77 -3.49
N SER A 33 -22.32 -2.34 -2.97
CA SER A 33 -21.42 -1.41 -3.67
C SER A 33 -20.85 -2.04 -4.94
N TYR A 34 -20.40 -3.30 -4.88
CA TYR A 34 -20.02 -4.05 -6.09
C TYR A 34 -21.18 -4.17 -7.08
N GLY A 35 -22.37 -4.52 -6.60
CA GLY A 35 -23.56 -4.62 -7.45
C GLY A 35 -23.86 -3.32 -8.18
N VAL A 36 -23.83 -2.19 -7.47
CA VAL A 36 -24.05 -0.85 -8.05
C VAL A 36 -22.93 -0.48 -9.02
N GLY A 37 -21.67 -0.68 -8.64
CA GLY A 37 -20.51 -0.38 -9.48
C GLY A 37 -20.53 -1.15 -10.81
N PHE A 38 -20.69 -2.48 -10.74
CA PHE A 38 -20.76 -3.31 -11.95
C PHE A 38 -21.98 -3.00 -12.82
N THR A 39 -23.12 -2.66 -12.21
CA THR A 39 -24.31 -2.28 -12.99
C THR A 39 -24.05 -0.98 -13.75
N LYS A 40 -23.40 0.01 -13.13
CA LYS A 40 -23.10 1.29 -13.77
C LYS A 40 -22.06 1.17 -14.90
N ILE A 41 -20.97 0.44 -14.67
CA ILE A 41 -19.95 0.21 -15.72
C ILE A 41 -20.57 -0.50 -16.92
N ASN A 42 -21.40 -1.52 -16.69
CA ASN A 42 -22.01 -2.30 -17.77
C ASN A 42 -23.31 -1.70 -18.31
N SER A 43 -23.64 -0.44 -17.97
CA SER A 43 -24.78 0.25 -18.56
C SER A 43 -24.54 0.53 -20.04
N ASP A 44 -25.61 0.48 -20.82
CA ASP A 44 -25.59 0.87 -22.23
C ASP A 44 -25.42 2.38 -22.34
N VAL A 45 -24.50 2.82 -23.21
CA VAL A 45 -24.22 4.25 -23.48
C VAL A 45 -25.45 4.98 -24.04
N GLY A 46 -26.40 4.24 -24.61
CA GLY A 46 -27.61 4.77 -25.21
C GLY A 46 -27.32 5.60 -26.46
N THR A 47 -28.18 6.58 -26.70
CA THR A 47 -28.00 7.51 -27.83
C THR A 47 -26.99 8.58 -27.47
N ILE A 48 -26.00 8.78 -28.34
CA ILE A 48 -25.05 9.89 -28.27
C ILE A 48 -25.47 11.01 -29.22
N SER A 49 -25.25 12.26 -28.79
CA SER A 49 -25.54 13.45 -29.59
C SER A 49 -24.33 14.38 -29.62
N PHE A 50 -23.97 14.86 -30.81
CA PHE A 50 -22.88 15.81 -30.96
C PHE A 50 -23.25 17.17 -30.34
N VAL A 51 -22.35 17.72 -29.54
CA VAL A 51 -22.54 19.00 -28.85
C VAL A 51 -21.74 20.11 -29.52
N GLN A 52 -20.41 19.97 -29.56
CA GLN A 52 -19.50 20.99 -30.08
C GLN A 52 -18.11 20.40 -30.37
N SER A 53 -17.32 21.13 -31.16
CA SER A 53 -15.87 20.90 -31.28
C SER A 53 -15.10 21.95 -30.48
N MET A 54 -13.94 21.59 -29.95
CA MET A 54 -13.03 22.51 -29.27
C MET A 54 -11.58 22.19 -29.57
N GLU A 55 -10.72 23.20 -29.49
CA GLU A 55 -9.28 22.99 -29.52
C GLU A 55 -8.81 22.55 -28.12
N MET A 56 -8.09 21.44 -28.05
CA MET A 56 -7.51 20.89 -26.83
C MET A 56 -5.98 20.92 -26.96
N THR A 57 -5.29 21.21 -25.86
CA THR A 57 -3.82 21.33 -25.82
C THR A 57 -3.22 20.07 -25.21
N ARG A 58 -2.15 19.56 -25.81
CA ARG A 58 -1.39 18.39 -25.35
C ARG A 58 -0.83 18.64 -23.96
N ASP A 59 -1.07 17.71 -23.04
CA ASP A 59 -0.58 17.72 -21.66
C ASP A 59 0.59 16.75 -21.52
N PHE A 60 1.81 17.26 -21.74
CA PHE A 60 3.05 16.48 -21.71
C PHE A 60 3.37 15.85 -20.36
N GLU A 61 2.73 16.30 -19.27
CA GLU A 61 2.95 15.73 -17.94
C GLU A 61 2.14 14.45 -17.70
N MET A 62 1.09 14.21 -18.51
CA MET A 62 0.14 13.10 -18.39
C MET A 62 0.23 12.11 -19.57
N GLU A 63 1.37 12.08 -20.25
CA GLU A 63 1.63 11.13 -21.32
C GLU A 63 2.21 9.84 -20.74
N ASP A 64 1.57 8.72 -21.07
CA ASP A 64 2.02 7.38 -20.66
C ASP A 64 2.82 6.76 -21.83
N TYR A 65 4.15 6.74 -21.67
CA TYR A 65 5.10 6.16 -22.63
C TYR A 65 6.21 5.40 -21.90
N ASP A 66 6.37 4.12 -22.20
CA ASP A 66 7.27 3.18 -21.54
C ASP A 66 8.65 3.01 -22.21
N GLY A 67 8.94 3.73 -23.30
CA GLY A 67 10.27 3.67 -23.93
C GLY A 67 10.46 2.60 -25.01
N GLU A 68 9.46 1.75 -25.29
CA GLU A 68 9.63 0.58 -26.18
C GLU A 68 9.18 0.84 -27.64
N GLU A 69 9.99 0.40 -28.62
CA GLU A 69 9.74 0.58 -30.07
C GLU A 69 8.41 -0.03 -30.57
N ASN A 70 7.77 -0.94 -29.82
CA ASN A 70 6.48 -1.55 -30.16
C ASN A 70 5.34 -1.11 -29.24
N ALA A 71 5.55 -0.07 -28.43
CA ALA A 71 4.55 0.42 -27.50
C ALA A 71 3.49 1.29 -28.20
N MET A 72 2.30 1.27 -27.61
CA MET A 72 1.28 2.27 -27.85
C MET A 72 1.50 3.41 -26.86
N CYS A 73 1.47 4.65 -27.33
CA CYS A 73 1.69 5.85 -26.51
C CYS A 73 0.37 6.59 -26.34
N ASP A 74 -0.10 6.71 -25.10
CA ASP A 74 -1.32 7.44 -24.79
C ASP A 74 -0.99 8.93 -24.59
N VAL A 75 -1.53 9.76 -25.47
CA VAL A 75 -1.32 11.22 -25.44
C VAL A 75 -2.58 11.90 -24.94
N THR A 76 -2.44 12.57 -23.81
CA THR A 76 -3.54 13.30 -23.15
C THR A 76 -3.64 14.73 -23.68
N TYR A 77 -4.83 15.14 -24.09
CA TYR A 77 -5.16 16.51 -24.52
C TYR A 77 -6.22 17.12 -23.61
N ARG A 78 -6.06 18.39 -23.24
CA ARG A 78 -6.95 19.07 -22.28
C ARG A 78 -7.50 20.40 -22.78
N ALA A 79 -8.72 20.70 -22.36
CA ALA A 79 -9.34 22.01 -22.50
C ALA A 79 -10.07 22.38 -21.19
N GLY A 80 -9.32 22.97 -20.25
CA GLY A 80 -9.82 23.23 -18.90
C GLY A 80 -9.90 21.94 -18.09
N ASP A 81 -11.12 21.56 -17.67
CA ASP A 81 -11.44 20.34 -16.94
C ASP A 81 -11.74 19.14 -17.85
N LYS A 82 -11.69 19.33 -19.17
CA LYS A 82 -11.98 18.30 -20.17
C LYS A 82 -10.71 17.60 -20.61
N GLU A 83 -10.82 16.30 -20.83
CA GLU A 83 -9.71 15.41 -21.17
C GLU A 83 -10.08 14.52 -22.35
N LEU A 84 -9.12 14.29 -23.23
CA LEU A 84 -9.19 13.39 -24.37
C LEU A 84 -7.86 12.65 -24.44
N VAL A 85 -7.90 11.32 -24.33
CA VAL A 85 -6.72 10.48 -24.51
C VAL A 85 -6.76 9.91 -25.92
N VAL A 86 -5.65 10.03 -26.65
CA VAL A 86 -5.51 9.45 -27.99
C VAL A 86 -4.28 8.55 -28.01
N THR A 87 -4.50 7.28 -28.34
CA THR A 87 -3.46 6.28 -28.45
C THR A 87 -2.80 6.35 -29.83
N TYR A 88 -1.48 6.55 -29.84
CA TYR A 88 -0.64 6.54 -31.04
C TYR A 88 0.28 5.33 -31.03
N THR A 89 0.72 4.86 -32.20
CA THR A 89 1.89 3.98 -32.26
C THR A 89 3.16 4.77 -31.92
N TYR A 90 4.22 4.11 -31.46
CA TYR A 90 5.49 4.77 -31.18
C TYR A 90 6.02 5.61 -32.35
N GLU A 91 5.95 5.10 -33.58
CA GLU A 91 6.37 5.83 -34.77
C GLU A 91 5.52 7.09 -35.02
N GLU A 92 4.20 7.03 -34.78
CA GLU A 92 3.32 8.19 -34.88
C GLU A 92 3.60 9.21 -33.78
N TYR A 93 3.87 8.75 -32.56
CA TYR A 93 4.20 9.58 -31.41
C TYR A 93 5.50 10.37 -31.63
N GLU A 94 6.59 9.73 -32.08
CA GLU A 94 7.86 10.41 -32.35
C GLU A 94 7.73 11.50 -33.43
N ASN A 95 6.81 11.31 -34.38
CA ASN A 95 6.53 12.26 -35.45
C ASN A 95 5.43 13.27 -35.10
N LEU A 96 4.87 13.22 -33.89
CA LEU A 96 3.75 14.06 -33.46
C LEU A 96 4.23 15.47 -33.06
N ASP A 97 4.37 16.35 -34.06
CA ASP A 97 4.73 17.77 -33.86
C ASP A 97 3.57 18.63 -33.34
N ALA A 98 2.33 18.16 -33.47
CA ALA A 98 1.14 18.91 -33.11
C ALA A 98 0.98 19.01 -31.58
N LYS A 99 0.89 20.25 -31.06
CA LYS A 99 0.63 20.52 -29.64
C LYS A 99 -0.84 20.69 -29.31
N THR A 100 -1.69 20.67 -30.32
CA THR A 100 -3.14 20.83 -30.17
C THR A 100 -3.87 19.86 -31.07
N ILE A 101 -5.07 19.48 -30.65
CA ILE A 101 -5.99 18.63 -31.42
C ILE A 101 -7.39 19.25 -31.39
N THR A 102 -8.21 18.95 -32.40
CA THR A 102 -9.64 19.28 -32.36
C THR A 102 -10.38 18.13 -31.70
N GLY A 103 -10.85 18.33 -30.47
CA GLY A 103 -11.72 17.39 -29.76
C GLY A 103 -13.20 17.63 -30.09
N TYR A 104 -13.96 16.55 -30.21
CA TYR A 104 -15.40 16.56 -30.44
C TYR A 104 -16.13 16.05 -29.19
N GLU A 105 -16.99 16.90 -28.62
CA GLU A 105 -17.79 16.60 -27.44
C GLU A 105 -19.12 15.98 -27.86
N PHE A 106 -19.43 14.83 -27.29
CA PHE A 106 -20.71 14.14 -27.41
C PHE A 106 -21.36 14.02 -26.03
N GLU A 107 -22.69 14.07 -25.99
CA GLU A 107 -23.48 13.88 -24.78
C GLU A 107 -24.39 12.66 -24.95
N THR A 108 -24.33 11.76 -23.98
CA THR A 108 -25.18 10.57 -23.87
C THR A 108 -26.56 10.92 -23.31
N SER A 109 -27.50 9.99 -23.42
CA SER A 109 -28.87 10.18 -22.89
C SER A 109 -28.96 10.40 -21.38
N ASP A 110 -27.93 10.01 -20.61
CA ASP A 110 -27.85 10.23 -19.17
C ASP A 110 -27.05 11.50 -18.78
N GLY A 111 -26.60 12.28 -19.76
CA GLY A 111 -25.86 13.53 -19.57
C GLY A 111 -24.35 13.34 -19.39
N THR A 112 -23.83 12.13 -19.60
CA THR A 112 -22.39 11.85 -19.60
C THR A 112 -21.75 12.44 -20.86
N LYS A 113 -20.60 13.09 -20.69
CA LYS A 113 -19.86 13.71 -21.79
C LYS A 113 -18.74 12.78 -22.23
N LEU A 114 -18.65 12.54 -23.53
CA LEU A 114 -17.61 11.74 -24.19
C LEU A 114 -16.82 12.66 -25.12
N TYR A 115 -15.51 12.44 -25.23
CA TYR A 115 -14.64 13.23 -26.09
C TYR A 115 -13.92 12.31 -27.08
N PHE A 116 -13.87 12.71 -28.35
CA PHE A 116 -13.18 11.97 -29.40
C PHE A 116 -12.37 12.91 -30.30
N ASP A 117 -11.36 12.39 -30.98
CA ASP A 117 -10.57 13.11 -31.98
C ASP A 117 -11.22 13.13 -33.39
N HIS A 118 -12.39 12.49 -33.54
CA HIS A 118 -13.15 12.42 -34.79
C HIS A 118 -14.68 12.54 -34.57
N GLN A 119 -15.42 12.94 -35.60
CA GLN A 119 -16.89 13.07 -35.53
C GLN A 119 -17.65 11.76 -35.82
N ASP A 120 -17.10 10.89 -36.66
CA ASP A 120 -17.76 9.66 -37.08
C ASP A 120 -17.59 8.54 -36.04
N VAL A 121 -18.12 8.77 -34.83
CA VAL A 121 -17.98 7.86 -33.69
C VAL A 121 -18.95 6.69 -33.83
N SER A 122 -18.42 5.47 -33.83
CA SER A 122 -19.25 4.26 -33.80
C SER A 122 -19.85 4.02 -32.41
N GLN A 123 -20.98 3.31 -32.37
CA GLN A 123 -21.60 2.90 -31.09
C GLN A 123 -20.66 2.06 -30.21
N ALA A 124 -19.78 1.26 -30.81
CA ALA A 124 -18.81 0.47 -30.06
C ALA A 124 -17.75 1.34 -29.38
N GLN A 125 -17.22 2.34 -30.09
CA GLN A 125 -16.26 3.31 -29.52
C GLN A 125 -16.90 4.12 -28.41
N ALA A 126 -18.13 4.60 -28.63
CA ALA A 126 -18.87 5.33 -27.60
C ALA A 126 -19.13 4.48 -26.34
N GLN A 127 -19.44 3.19 -26.52
CA GLN A 127 -19.63 2.28 -25.40
C GLN A 127 -18.34 2.03 -24.61
N GLN A 128 -17.20 1.94 -25.28
CA GLN A 128 -15.90 1.76 -24.62
C GLN A 128 -15.53 3.00 -23.79
N GLU A 129 -15.58 4.19 -24.40
CA GLU A 129 -15.30 5.45 -23.71
C GLU A 129 -16.24 5.65 -22.51
N TYR A 130 -17.53 5.34 -22.69
CA TYR A 130 -18.50 5.41 -21.60
C TYR A 130 -18.17 4.44 -20.45
N GLN A 131 -17.71 3.22 -20.77
CA GLN A 131 -17.29 2.24 -19.75
C GLN A 131 -16.09 2.74 -18.96
N GLU A 132 -15.11 3.37 -19.60
CA GLU A 132 -13.92 3.93 -18.96
C GLU A 132 -14.28 5.12 -18.05
N ILE A 133 -15.11 6.05 -18.52
CA ILE A 133 -15.61 7.16 -17.69
C ILE A 133 -16.43 6.64 -16.51
N MET A 134 -17.32 5.67 -16.73
CA MET A 134 -18.09 5.06 -15.65
C MET A 134 -17.19 4.32 -14.65
N ALA A 135 -16.13 3.66 -15.10
CA ALA A 135 -15.16 3.02 -14.22
C ALA A 135 -14.47 4.04 -13.31
N ASN A 136 -14.03 5.17 -13.85
CA ASN A 136 -13.42 6.26 -13.09
C ASN A 136 -14.41 6.89 -12.09
N GLN A 137 -15.64 7.21 -12.53
CA GLN A 137 -16.66 7.79 -11.66
C GLN A 137 -17.15 6.85 -10.55
N THR A 138 -17.11 5.54 -10.79
CA THR A 138 -17.54 4.53 -9.81
C THR A 138 -16.39 4.01 -8.95
N MET A 139 -15.15 4.44 -9.19
CA MET A 139 -13.98 4.03 -8.42
C MET A 139 -14.14 4.22 -6.91
N PRO A 140 -14.69 5.33 -6.37
CA PRO A 140 -14.95 5.45 -4.93
C PRO A 140 -15.91 4.39 -4.38
N ILE A 141 -16.86 3.93 -5.19
CA ILE A 141 -17.82 2.87 -4.82
C ILE A 141 -17.10 1.52 -4.71
N PHE A 142 -16.25 1.20 -5.69
CA PHE A 142 -15.42 -0.01 -5.65
C PHE A 142 -14.40 0.04 -4.51
N ASN A 143 -13.78 1.19 -4.26
CA ASN A 143 -12.85 1.38 -3.15
C ASN A 143 -13.56 1.18 -1.81
N PHE A 144 -14.76 1.72 -1.65
CA PHE A 144 -15.58 1.45 -0.46
C PHE A 144 -15.93 -0.03 -0.31
N ALA A 145 -16.21 -0.72 -1.42
CA ALA A 145 -16.49 -2.16 -1.42
C ALA A 145 -15.28 -2.98 -0.97
N ASN A 146 -14.10 -2.68 -1.52
CA ASN A 146 -12.80 -3.28 -1.19
C ASN A 146 -12.45 -3.01 0.28
N ALA A 147 -12.49 -1.75 0.71
CA ALA A 147 -12.17 -1.35 2.07
C ALA A 147 -13.13 -1.97 3.11
N SER A 148 -14.41 -2.10 2.77
CA SER A 148 -15.39 -2.81 3.61
C SER A 148 -15.03 -4.28 3.80
N LEU A 149 -14.54 -4.98 2.76
CA LEU A 149 -14.05 -6.36 2.91
C LEU A 149 -12.82 -6.44 3.81
N ILE A 150 -11.86 -5.52 3.64
CA ILE A 150 -10.68 -5.45 4.50
C ILE A 150 -11.07 -5.15 5.95
N LEU A 151 -12.05 -4.28 6.19
CA LEU A 151 -12.61 -4.04 7.53
C LEU A 151 -13.32 -5.27 8.11
N VAL A 152 -14.00 -6.07 7.28
CA VAL A 152 -14.57 -7.36 7.72
C VAL A 152 -13.47 -8.29 8.20
N LEU A 153 -12.38 -8.44 7.44
CA LEU A 153 -11.22 -9.26 7.84
C LEU A 153 -10.59 -8.73 9.14
N SER A 154 -10.44 -7.41 9.23
CA SER A 154 -9.91 -6.71 10.41
C SER A 154 -10.73 -7.00 11.67
N LEU A 155 -12.05 -6.84 11.56
CA LEU A 155 -12.98 -7.08 12.67
C LEU A 155 -13.05 -8.57 13.01
N LEU A 156 -13.01 -9.46 12.02
CA LEU A 156 -12.96 -10.90 12.23
C LEU A 156 -11.75 -11.32 13.06
N ILE A 157 -10.56 -10.82 12.74
CA ILE A 157 -9.35 -11.12 13.50
C ILE A 157 -9.49 -10.63 14.93
N MET A 158 -9.90 -9.37 15.12
CA MET A 158 -10.05 -8.78 16.45
C MET A 158 -11.13 -9.47 17.29
N MET A 159 -12.19 -9.98 16.66
CA MET A 159 -13.26 -10.73 17.33
C MET A 159 -12.82 -12.17 17.67
N LEU A 160 -12.21 -12.90 16.73
CA LEU A 160 -11.84 -14.32 16.88
C LEU A 160 -10.63 -14.54 17.79
N PHE A 161 -9.71 -13.59 17.82
CA PHE A 161 -8.50 -13.60 18.64
C PHE A 161 -8.56 -12.55 19.76
N SER A 162 -9.76 -12.10 20.12
CA SER A 162 -10.01 -11.01 21.08
C SER A 162 -9.21 -11.13 22.38
N ARG A 163 -9.05 -12.33 22.95
CA ARG A 163 -8.30 -12.51 24.21
C ARG A 163 -6.80 -12.30 24.09
N GLN A 164 -6.25 -12.40 22.88
CA GLN A 164 -4.84 -12.15 22.63
C GLN A 164 -4.54 -10.66 22.55
N PHE A 165 -5.55 -9.81 22.31
CA PHE A 165 -5.37 -8.36 22.17
C PHE A 165 -5.98 -7.60 23.35
N THR A 166 -5.25 -6.60 23.83
CA THR A 166 -5.76 -5.63 24.79
C THR A 166 -6.79 -4.71 24.12
N THR A 167 -7.64 -4.05 24.93
CA THR A 167 -8.58 -3.05 24.41
C THR A 167 -7.87 -1.95 23.61
N TYR A 168 -6.71 -1.48 24.09
CA TYR A 168 -5.90 -0.50 23.37
C TYR A 168 -5.48 -1.01 21.99
N GLU A 169 -4.91 -2.22 21.91
CA GLU A 169 -4.43 -2.80 20.65
C GLU A 169 -5.58 -2.98 19.64
N LYS A 170 -6.76 -3.43 20.09
CA LYS A 170 -7.96 -3.55 19.25
C LYS A 170 -8.43 -2.18 18.75
N SER A 171 -8.56 -1.22 19.66
CA SER A 171 -9.02 0.12 19.31
C SER A 171 -8.06 0.80 18.35
N TRP A 172 -6.76 0.74 18.61
CA TRP A 172 -5.72 1.29 17.74
C TRP A 172 -5.77 0.66 16.34
N PHE A 173 -5.78 -0.68 16.25
CA PHE A 173 -5.83 -1.38 14.98
C PHE A 173 -7.08 -1.01 14.17
N MET A 174 -8.25 -1.08 14.80
CA MET A 174 -9.51 -0.73 14.13
C MET A 174 -9.56 0.75 13.73
N SER A 175 -8.99 1.67 14.51
CA SER A 175 -8.91 3.09 14.16
C SER A 175 -8.05 3.32 12.91
N ILE A 176 -6.89 2.67 12.79
CA ILE A 176 -6.06 2.76 11.58
C ILE A 176 -6.81 2.19 10.37
N MET A 177 -7.49 1.04 10.52
CA MET A 177 -8.20 0.43 9.38
C MET A 177 -9.41 1.23 8.92
N VAL A 178 -10.15 1.84 9.85
CA VAL A 178 -11.26 2.76 9.51
C VAL A 178 -10.72 4.01 8.82
N LEU A 179 -9.58 4.55 9.27
CA LEU A 179 -8.96 5.70 8.63
C LEU A 179 -8.50 5.38 7.20
N ALA A 180 -7.89 4.21 6.98
CA ALA A 180 -7.47 3.74 5.66
C ALA A 180 -8.69 3.62 4.72
N THR A 181 -9.82 3.13 5.24
CA THR A 181 -11.09 3.04 4.49
C THR A 181 -11.60 4.41 4.07
N ILE A 182 -11.56 5.40 4.96
CA ILE A 182 -11.98 6.77 4.65
C ILE A 182 -11.09 7.35 3.55
N PHE A 183 -9.77 7.21 3.70
CA PHE A 183 -8.81 7.76 2.73
C PHE A 183 -8.91 7.09 1.37
N SER A 184 -9.14 5.77 1.29
CA SER A 184 -9.31 5.08 -0.01
C SER A 184 -10.52 5.55 -0.82
N VAL A 185 -11.53 6.11 -0.16
CA VAL A 185 -12.74 6.63 -0.80
C VAL A 185 -12.58 8.11 -1.15
N LEU A 186 -11.94 8.90 -0.27
CA LEU A 186 -11.73 10.33 -0.48
C LEU A 186 -10.61 10.64 -1.47
N PHE A 187 -9.61 9.77 -1.53
CA PHE A 187 -8.43 9.86 -2.39
C PHE A 187 -8.29 8.54 -3.15
N PRO A 188 -9.16 8.29 -4.15
CA PRO A 188 -9.00 7.13 -5.03
C PRO A 188 -7.67 7.25 -5.79
N GLU A 189 -7.00 6.11 -5.98
CA GLU A 189 -5.77 6.06 -6.76
C GLU A 189 -6.11 6.08 -8.24
N GLU A 190 -5.36 6.85 -9.03
CA GLU A 190 -5.48 6.85 -10.48
C GLU A 190 -4.91 5.56 -11.07
N SER A 191 -5.28 5.25 -12.31
CA SER A 191 -4.68 4.13 -13.04
C SER A 191 -3.24 4.49 -13.40
N ALA A 192 -2.34 3.53 -13.33
CA ALA A 192 -0.91 3.73 -13.65
C ALA A 192 -0.35 2.46 -14.28
N ASN A 193 0.63 2.58 -15.18
CA ASN A 193 1.29 1.45 -15.84
C ASN A 193 0.31 0.46 -16.48
N GLY A 194 -0.77 0.94 -17.10
CA GLY A 194 -1.84 0.09 -17.66
C GLY A 194 -2.68 -0.71 -16.65
N VAL A 195 -2.54 -0.46 -15.34
CA VAL A 195 -3.31 -1.13 -14.29
C VAL A 195 -4.35 -0.18 -13.68
N ASN A 196 -5.59 -0.68 -13.60
CA ASN A 196 -6.72 0.10 -13.08
C ASN A 196 -6.51 0.49 -11.60
N GLY A 197 -6.77 1.76 -11.27
CA GLY A 197 -6.65 2.30 -9.92
C GLY A 197 -7.44 1.56 -8.83
N ILE A 198 -8.54 0.87 -9.17
CA ILE A 198 -9.29 0.00 -8.25
C ILE A 198 -8.43 -1.18 -7.75
N ILE A 199 -7.63 -1.76 -8.65
CA ILE A 199 -6.73 -2.89 -8.32
C ILE A 199 -5.57 -2.38 -7.47
N ILE A 200 -4.98 -1.25 -7.85
CA ILE A 200 -3.89 -0.61 -7.10
C ILE A 200 -4.38 -0.28 -5.67
N MET A 201 -5.56 0.30 -5.54
CA MET A 201 -6.17 0.62 -4.25
C MET A 201 -6.42 -0.63 -3.39
N LEU A 202 -6.88 -1.73 -4.00
CA LEU A 202 -7.06 -2.99 -3.29
C LEU A 202 -5.72 -3.52 -2.75
N LEU A 203 -4.65 -3.43 -3.54
CA LEU A 203 -3.31 -3.82 -3.08
C LEU A 203 -2.83 -2.93 -1.93
N TYR A 204 -2.99 -1.62 -2.01
CA TYR A 204 -2.64 -0.70 -0.92
C TYR A 204 -3.41 -0.98 0.38
N LEU A 205 -4.71 -1.27 0.27
CA LEU A 205 -5.54 -1.60 1.43
C LEU A 205 -5.14 -2.95 2.04
N LEU A 206 -4.84 -3.94 1.21
CA LEU A 206 -4.36 -5.25 1.65
C LEU A 206 -2.98 -5.14 2.31
N ASP A 207 -2.07 -4.40 1.70
CA ASP A 207 -0.75 -4.09 2.22
C ASP A 207 -0.86 -3.40 3.58
N THR A 208 -1.65 -2.33 3.66
CA THR A 208 -1.92 -1.60 4.91
C THR A 208 -2.44 -2.54 6.00
N PHE A 209 -3.40 -3.39 5.68
CA PHE A 209 -3.97 -4.34 6.65
C PHE A 209 -2.92 -5.34 7.16
N LEU A 210 -2.18 -5.98 6.26
CA LEU A 210 -1.20 -7.02 6.62
C LEU A 210 -0.05 -6.41 7.41
N ASN A 211 0.47 -5.26 6.96
CA ASN A 211 1.57 -4.59 7.62
C ASN A 211 1.20 -4.09 9.01
N ILE A 212 0.06 -3.42 9.16
CA ILE A 212 -0.41 -2.94 10.46
C ILE A 212 -0.65 -4.11 11.43
N LEU A 213 -1.14 -5.25 10.94
CA LEU A 213 -1.29 -6.46 11.74
C LEU A 213 0.06 -7.06 12.12
N CYS A 214 1.00 -7.17 11.17
CA CYS A 214 2.35 -7.69 11.39
C CYS A 214 3.06 -6.87 12.47
N GLU A 215 3.09 -5.56 12.31
CA GLU A 215 3.69 -4.60 13.23
C GLU A 215 3.10 -4.68 14.64
N LEU A 216 1.78 -4.80 14.74
CA LEU A 216 1.12 -5.00 16.03
C LEU A 216 1.59 -6.29 16.70
N LEU A 217 1.74 -7.38 15.95
CA LEU A 217 2.25 -8.65 16.47
C LEU A 217 3.73 -8.57 16.90
N ILE A 218 4.58 -7.82 16.17
CA ILE A 218 5.98 -7.56 16.57
C ILE A 218 6.01 -6.76 17.87
N SER A 219 5.17 -5.73 18.02
CA SER A 219 5.09 -4.94 19.26
C SER A 219 4.74 -5.83 20.46
N LYS A 220 3.90 -6.85 20.22
CA LYS A 220 3.53 -7.87 21.19
C LYS A 220 4.58 -8.95 21.42
N GLN A 221 5.69 -8.99 20.68
CA GLN A 221 6.69 -10.05 20.74
C GLN A 221 6.14 -11.43 20.30
N SER A 222 5.07 -11.42 19.50
CA SER A 222 4.44 -12.64 19.00
C SER A 222 5.20 -13.18 17.79
N ARG A 223 5.68 -14.42 17.86
CA ARG A 223 6.37 -15.09 16.73
C ARG A 223 5.50 -15.24 15.47
N TYR A 224 4.17 -15.16 15.60
CA TYR A 224 3.28 -15.26 14.43
C TYR A 224 3.36 -14.03 13.52
N ASN A 225 4.04 -12.95 13.95
CA ASN A 225 4.34 -11.83 13.09
C ASN A 225 5.01 -12.28 11.79
N PHE A 226 6.01 -13.18 11.84
CA PHE A 226 6.74 -13.63 10.64
C PHE A 226 5.85 -14.36 9.63
N LEU A 227 4.78 -15.02 10.08
CA LEU A 227 3.82 -15.64 9.16
C LEU A 227 2.99 -14.58 8.43
N VAL A 228 2.60 -13.51 9.14
CA VAL A 228 1.90 -12.37 8.54
C VAL A 228 2.87 -11.57 7.66
N SER A 229 4.13 -11.44 8.08
CA SER A 229 5.22 -10.80 7.34
C SER A 229 5.43 -11.43 5.98
N VAL A 230 5.48 -12.77 5.88
CA VAL A 230 5.53 -13.42 4.56
C VAL A 230 4.36 -13.02 3.64
N LEU A 231 3.16 -12.79 4.19
CA LEU A 231 2.04 -12.29 3.38
C LEU A 231 2.22 -10.81 3.00
N VAL A 232 2.77 -9.99 3.89
CA VAL A 232 3.20 -8.61 3.59
C VAL A 232 4.16 -8.62 2.42
N GLU A 233 5.25 -9.37 2.50
CA GLU A 233 6.29 -9.41 1.48
C GLU A 233 5.73 -9.82 0.10
N ILE A 234 4.78 -10.76 0.06
CA ILE A 234 4.12 -11.19 -1.19
C ILE A 234 3.31 -10.04 -1.80
N VAL A 235 2.57 -9.29 -0.98
CA VAL A 235 1.77 -8.16 -1.45
C VAL A 235 2.66 -6.99 -1.87
N GLU A 236 3.75 -6.74 -1.15
CA GLU A 236 4.73 -5.72 -1.50
C GLU A 236 5.42 -6.02 -2.84
N ILE A 237 5.84 -7.27 -3.07
CA ILE A 237 6.35 -7.68 -4.38
C ILE A 237 5.28 -7.46 -5.46
N ALA A 238 4.03 -7.86 -5.21
CA ALA A 238 2.95 -7.67 -6.17
C ALA A 238 2.74 -6.19 -6.49
N MET A 239 2.80 -5.29 -5.50
CA MET A 239 2.72 -3.84 -5.71
C MET A 239 3.90 -3.31 -6.51
N CYS A 240 5.13 -3.67 -6.16
CA CYS A 240 6.33 -3.25 -6.90
C CYS A 240 6.28 -3.69 -8.37
N VAL A 241 5.77 -4.89 -8.64
CA VAL A 241 5.59 -5.40 -10.01
C VAL A 241 4.47 -4.66 -10.74
N VAL A 242 3.32 -4.46 -10.10
CA VAL A 242 2.16 -3.80 -10.71
C VAL A 242 2.42 -2.33 -11.03
N LEU A 243 3.15 -1.64 -10.16
CA LEU A 243 3.44 -0.21 -10.27
C LEU A 243 4.82 0.07 -10.90
N MET A 244 5.54 -0.98 -11.31
CA MET A 244 6.87 -0.92 -11.91
C MET A 244 7.86 0.03 -11.21
N TYR A 245 7.80 0.11 -9.88
CA TYR A 245 8.56 1.06 -9.07
C TYR A 245 9.29 0.39 -7.90
N ARG A 246 10.36 1.06 -7.43
CA ARG A 246 11.17 0.65 -6.26
C ARG A 246 11.81 -0.75 -6.38
N PHE A 247 12.59 -0.94 -7.44
CA PHE A 247 13.32 -2.19 -7.69
C PHE A 247 14.28 -2.61 -6.56
N ALA A 248 14.88 -1.63 -5.86
CA ALA A 248 15.74 -1.91 -4.70
C ALA A 248 14.97 -2.56 -3.56
N THR A 249 13.79 -2.00 -3.27
CA THR A 249 12.86 -2.52 -2.27
C THR A 249 12.37 -3.91 -2.66
N MET A 250 11.92 -4.11 -3.90
CA MET A 250 11.53 -5.44 -4.40
C MET A 250 12.63 -6.50 -4.24
N ALA A 251 13.87 -6.17 -4.64
CA ALA A 251 15.00 -7.09 -4.52
C ALA A 251 15.32 -7.41 -3.05
N THR A 252 15.24 -6.41 -2.18
CA THR A 252 15.46 -6.58 -0.73
C THR A 252 14.36 -7.45 -0.11
N THR A 253 13.11 -7.22 -0.47
CA THR A 253 11.97 -8.04 -0.04
C THR A 253 12.15 -9.51 -0.44
N LEU A 254 12.51 -9.77 -1.70
CA LEU A 254 12.64 -11.12 -2.22
C LEU A 254 13.85 -11.87 -1.63
N PHE A 255 15.03 -11.24 -1.61
CA PHE A 255 16.29 -11.91 -1.28
C PHE A 255 16.73 -11.78 0.17
N PHE A 256 16.16 -10.83 0.92
CA PHE A 256 16.49 -10.62 2.33
C PHE A 256 15.29 -10.89 3.24
N TRP A 257 14.14 -10.23 3.03
CA TRP A 257 13.01 -10.32 3.97
C TRP A 257 12.37 -11.71 4.01
N LEU A 258 12.04 -12.32 2.86
CA LEU A 258 11.47 -13.66 2.85
C LEU A 258 12.37 -14.71 3.57
N PRO A 259 13.69 -14.78 3.30
CA PRO A 259 14.59 -15.63 4.08
C PRO A 259 14.68 -15.26 5.55
N ILE A 260 14.82 -13.97 5.89
CA ILE A 260 15.02 -13.54 7.28
C ILE A 260 13.79 -13.83 8.14
N ASP A 261 12.57 -13.74 7.59
CA ASP A 261 11.34 -14.03 8.29
C ASP A 261 11.24 -15.51 8.69
N ILE A 262 11.57 -16.40 7.76
CA ILE A 262 11.58 -17.85 8.03
C ILE A 262 12.59 -18.19 9.12
N ILE A 263 13.81 -17.66 9.00
CA ILE A 263 14.88 -17.92 9.97
C ILE A 263 14.53 -17.27 11.33
N SER A 264 13.92 -16.09 11.32
CA SER A 264 13.48 -15.38 12.52
C SER A 264 12.35 -16.10 13.24
N PHE A 265 11.39 -16.67 12.51
CA PHE A 265 10.35 -17.52 13.11
C PHE A 265 10.95 -18.70 13.89
N ILE A 266 11.95 -19.37 13.31
CA ILE A 266 12.65 -20.49 13.96
C ILE A 266 13.41 -19.99 15.19
N ASN A 267 14.16 -18.88 15.05
CA ASN A 267 14.97 -18.34 16.14
C ASN A 267 14.12 -17.85 17.31
N TRP A 268 13.02 -17.15 17.04
CA TRP A 268 12.09 -16.68 18.06
C TRP A 268 11.36 -17.85 18.73
N SER A 269 10.99 -18.88 17.98
CA SER A 269 10.39 -20.09 18.52
C SER A 269 11.30 -20.85 19.50
N ARG A 270 12.63 -20.68 19.39
CA ARG A 270 13.62 -21.25 20.31
C ARG A 270 13.85 -20.41 21.58
N HIS A 271 13.36 -19.18 21.61
CA HIS A 271 13.59 -18.23 22.71
C HIS A 271 12.28 -17.66 23.26
N LYS A 272 11.33 -18.56 23.50
CA LYS A 272 10.07 -18.22 24.16
C LYS A 272 10.33 -17.72 25.58
N ASP A 273 9.46 -16.86 26.05
CA ASP A 273 9.39 -16.50 27.46
C ASP A 273 9.02 -17.72 28.33
N GLU A 274 9.55 -17.79 29.54
CA GLU A 274 9.33 -18.94 30.45
C GLU A 274 7.92 -18.94 31.05
N ASN A 275 7.31 -17.76 31.23
CA ASN A 275 6.00 -17.59 31.85
C ASN A 275 4.88 -17.41 30.81
N GLU A 276 5.19 -16.77 29.68
CA GLU A 276 4.23 -16.50 28.60
C GLU A 276 4.69 -17.08 27.25
N ASP A 277 4.33 -18.33 26.96
CA ASP A 277 4.68 -19.10 25.73
C ASP A 277 4.39 -18.40 24.37
N GLU A 278 3.53 -17.38 24.38
CA GLU A 278 3.18 -16.55 23.22
C GLU A 278 4.20 -15.42 22.97
N LEU A 279 4.97 -15.03 23.99
CA LEU A 279 6.00 -13.99 23.93
C LEU A 279 7.39 -14.57 23.64
N THR A 280 8.26 -13.71 23.12
CA THR A 280 9.66 -14.02 22.83
C THR A 280 10.56 -13.06 23.60
N VAL A 281 11.62 -13.57 24.22
CA VAL A 281 12.54 -12.75 25.03
C VAL A 281 13.30 -11.75 24.16
N VAL A 282 13.21 -10.46 24.50
CA VAL A 282 13.90 -9.36 23.81
C VAL A 282 15.04 -8.75 24.63
N ARG A 283 15.99 -8.08 23.97
CA ARG A 283 17.23 -7.55 24.56
C ARG A 283 17.64 -6.20 23.97
N ARG A 284 18.71 -5.61 24.51
CA ARG A 284 19.32 -4.36 24.00
C ARG A 284 20.62 -4.63 23.26
N LEU A 285 20.86 -3.85 22.22
CA LEU A 285 22.12 -3.80 21.48
C LEU A 285 23.23 -3.15 22.33
N LYS A 286 24.50 -3.47 22.03
CA LYS A 286 25.66 -2.78 22.63
C LYS A 286 26.07 -1.59 21.76
N GLY A 287 26.43 -0.46 22.38
CA GLY A 287 26.68 0.82 21.68
C GLY A 287 27.74 0.79 20.56
N TRP A 288 28.76 -0.07 20.60
CA TRP A 288 29.72 -0.20 19.48
C TRP A 288 29.08 -0.82 18.21
N GLN A 289 28.09 -1.69 18.38
CA GLN A 289 27.40 -2.32 17.25
C GLN A 289 26.54 -1.30 16.48
N GLU A 290 26.03 -0.27 17.17
CA GLU A 290 25.26 0.81 16.55
C GLU A 290 26.12 1.60 15.55
N VAL A 291 27.37 1.92 15.91
CA VAL A 291 28.30 2.65 15.03
C VAL A 291 28.58 1.87 13.74
N LEU A 292 28.79 0.55 13.84
CA LEU A 292 29.01 -0.30 12.66
C LEU A 292 27.80 -0.36 11.74
N VAL A 293 26.59 -0.42 12.31
CA VAL A 293 25.34 -0.43 11.52
C VAL A 293 25.18 0.89 10.78
N ILE A 294 25.43 2.03 11.44
CA ILE A 294 25.34 3.35 10.80
C ILE A 294 26.32 3.47 9.63
N ILE A 295 27.57 3.02 9.81
CA ILE A 295 28.56 2.99 8.71
C ILE A 295 28.07 2.09 7.57
N GLY A 296 27.51 0.92 7.89
CA GLY A 296 26.94 0.01 6.90
C GLY A 296 25.81 0.63 6.09
N ILE A 297 24.87 1.33 6.75
CA ILE A 297 23.77 2.05 6.11
C ILE A 297 24.32 3.10 5.14
N ILE A 298 25.25 3.95 5.59
CA ILE A 298 25.85 4.99 4.74
C ILE A 298 26.51 4.38 3.51
N LEU A 299 27.32 3.34 3.68
CA LEU A 299 28.00 2.68 2.56
C LEU A 299 27.01 2.05 1.58
N TRP A 300 25.97 1.38 2.09
CA TRP A 300 24.93 0.79 1.24
C TRP A 300 24.18 1.85 0.43
N THR A 301 23.73 2.94 1.08
CA THR A 301 22.99 4.02 0.42
C THR A 301 23.77 4.59 -0.77
N PHE A 302 25.08 4.84 -0.61
CA PHE A 302 25.89 5.36 -1.70
C PHE A 302 26.17 4.32 -2.79
N VAL A 303 26.51 3.09 -2.42
CA VAL A 303 26.86 2.05 -3.40
C VAL A 303 25.64 1.63 -4.21
N ILE A 304 24.53 1.30 -3.55
CA ILE A 304 23.31 0.87 -4.22
C ILE A 304 22.64 2.04 -4.93
N GLY A 305 22.61 3.22 -4.31
CA GLY A 305 22.09 4.43 -4.95
C GLY A 305 22.83 4.73 -6.26
N TYR A 306 24.16 4.64 -6.28
CA TYR A 306 24.96 4.84 -7.49
C TYR A 306 24.71 3.76 -8.56
N LEU A 307 24.61 2.49 -8.16
CA LEU A 307 24.37 1.39 -9.09
C LEU A 307 22.98 1.48 -9.74
N ILE A 308 21.95 1.84 -8.98
CA ILE A 308 20.57 1.94 -9.49
C ILE A 308 20.38 3.23 -10.28
N SER A 309 20.97 4.36 -9.88
CA SER A 309 20.90 5.59 -10.66
C SER A 309 21.59 5.51 -12.03
N GLY A 310 22.39 4.46 -12.26
CA GLY A 310 22.99 4.18 -13.56
C GLY A 310 22.13 3.26 -14.45
N LEU A 311 21.00 2.78 -13.95
CA LEU A 311 19.99 2.04 -14.72
C LEU A 311 18.94 3.05 -15.17
N ASP A 312 18.67 3.10 -16.48
CA ASP A 312 17.64 3.96 -17.08
C ASP A 312 16.27 3.31 -16.81
N ILE A 313 15.69 3.59 -15.63
CA ILE A 313 14.44 2.98 -15.17
C ILE A 313 13.35 4.06 -15.23
N ALA A 314 12.64 4.12 -16.34
CA ALA A 314 11.48 4.99 -16.49
C ALA A 314 10.32 4.56 -15.55
N THR A 315 9.66 5.52 -14.89
CA THR A 315 8.43 5.28 -14.12
C THR A 315 7.47 6.47 -14.28
N ASP A 316 6.17 6.20 -14.41
CA ASP A 316 5.12 7.23 -14.59
C ASP A 316 5.00 8.23 -13.43
N PHE A 317 5.60 7.94 -12.28
CA PHE A 317 5.48 8.80 -11.09
C PHE A 317 6.35 10.06 -11.18
N TYR A 318 7.37 10.12 -12.04
CA TYR A 318 8.36 11.20 -12.03
C TYR A 318 8.77 11.65 -13.44
N ASN A 319 8.60 12.94 -13.73
CA ASN A 319 9.00 13.57 -14.99
C ASN A 319 10.28 14.43 -14.86
N ASN A 320 11.09 14.22 -13.81
CA ASN A 320 12.28 15.04 -13.52
C ASN A 320 13.47 14.19 -13.04
N GLU A 321 14.53 14.14 -13.84
CA GLU A 321 15.75 13.35 -13.58
C GLU A 321 16.39 13.61 -12.20
N MET A 322 16.38 14.87 -11.73
CA MET A 322 16.96 15.22 -10.43
C MET A 322 16.10 14.68 -9.27
N LEU A 323 14.78 14.72 -9.44
CA LEU A 323 13.84 14.19 -8.45
C LEU A 323 13.89 12.67 -8.40
N GLU A 324 13.92 12.02 -9.57
CA GLU A 324 14.05 10.59 -9.72
C GLU A 324 15.34 10.08 -9.06
N THR A 325 16.48 10.71 -9.38
CA THR A 325 17.77 10.37 -8.75
C THR A 325 17.68 10.53 -7.22
N ALA A 326 17.10 11.63 -6.72
CA ALA A 326 16.97 11.84 -5.28
C ALA A 326 16.13 10.74 -4.61
N ILE A 327 15.04 10.31 -5.25
CA ILE A 327 14.17 9.24 -4.76
C ILE A 327 14.90 7.90 -4.75
N ILE A 328 15.69 7.58 -5.78
CA ILE A 328 16.51 6.37 -5.82
C ILE A 328 17.45 6.28 -4.60
N TYR A 329 18.10 7.39 -4.23
CA TYR A 329 18.96 7.41 -3.04
C TYR A 329 18.16 7.32 -1.73
N ILE A 330 16.95 7.89 -1.66
CA ILE A 330 16.05 7.75 -0.50
C ILE A 330 15.59 6.29 -0.36
N ASP A 331 15.19 5.64 -1.46
CA ASP A 331 14.80 4.23 -1.51
C ASP A 331 15.98 3.31 -1.14
N ALA A 332 17.18 3.58 -1.66
CA ALA A 332 18.40 2.88 -1.26
C ALA A 332 18.68 3.01 0.24
N CYS A 333 18.45 4.20 0.82
CA CYS A 333 18.57 4.41 2.26
C CYS A 333 17.49 3.65 3.06
N ALA A 334 16.24 3.71 2.60
CA ALA A 334 15.13 2.97 3.22
C ALA A 334 15.41 1.46 3.21
N SER A 335 15.86 0.89 2.09
CA SER A 335 16.23 -0.53 1.98
C SER A 335 17.36 -0.91 2.95
N ALA A 336 18.39 -0.07 3.10
CA ALA A 336 19.50 -0.31 4.04
C ALA A 336 19.03 -0.34 5.49
N VAL A 337 18.18 0.62 5.86
CA VAL A 337 17.58 0.72 7.18
C VAL A 337 16.63 -0.45 7.43
N GLY A 338 15.87 -0.88 6.42
CA GLY A 338 15.02 -2.07 6.45
C GLY A 338 15.83 -3.35 6.70
N ILE A 339 16.97 -3.53 6.03
CA ILE A 339 17.88 -4.67 6.28
C ILE A 339 18.39 -4.65 7.72
N ALA A 340 18.84 -3.48 8.20
CA ALA A 340 19.27 -3.33 9.59
C ALA A 340 18.15 -3.68 10.57
N ASN A 341 16.91 -3.24 10.28
CA ASN A 341 15.73 -3.56 11.05
C ASN A 341 15.46 -5.07 11.10
N GLY A 342 15.43 -5.76 9.96
CA GLY A 342 15.22 -7.20 9.88
C GLY A 342 16.26 -7.99 10.67
N LEU A 343 17.53 -7.57 10.64
CA LEU A 343 18.58 -8.16 11.48
C LEU A 343 18.34 -7.89 12.97
N PHE A 344 17.91 -6.69 13.35
CA PHE A 344 17.59 -6.37 14.73
C PHE A 344 16.40 -7.18 15.25
N ILE A 345 15.36 -7.37 14.44
CA ILE A 345 14.22 -8.25 14.74
C ILE A 345 14.72 -9.69 14.91
N PHE A 346 15.51 -10.20 13.96
CA PHE A 346 16.08 -11.55 14.03
C PHE A 346 16.83 -11.79 15.35
N PHE A 347 17.66 -10.83 15.76
CA PHE A 347 18.43 -10.89 17.01
C PHE A 347 17.67 -10.40 18.26
N ARG A 348 16.39 -10.03 18.11
CA ARG A 348 15.49 -9.59 19.19
C ARG A 348 15.98 -8.33 19.91
N PHE A 349 16.57 -7.39 19.16
CA PHE A 349 17.02 -6.12 19.68
C PHE A 349 15.92 -5.08 19.66
N ARG A 350 15.72 -4.39 20.78
CA ARG A 350 14.76 -3.29 20.90
C ARG A 350 15.07 -2.12 19.98
N GLU A 351 16.33 -1.91 19.65
CA GLU A 351 16.77 -0.82 18.76
C GLU A 351 16.20 -0.94 17.34
N GLN A 352 15.59 -2.08 16.97
CA GLN A 352 14.77 -2.26 15.76
C GLN A 352 13.75 -1.13 15.57
N TRP A 353 13.06 -0.72 16.64
CA TRP A 353 12.08 0.37 16.58
C TRP A 353 12.69 1.71 16.14
N ILE A 354 13.98 1.96 16.39
CA ILE A 354 14.65 3.19 15.93
C ILE A 354 14.89 3.11 14.42
N ALA A 355 15.33 1.96 13.92
CA ALA A 355 15.46 1.73 12.48
C ALA A 355 14.10 1.88 11.79
N TRP A 356 13.04 1.34 12.39
CA TRP A 356 11.69 1.44 11.84
C TRP A 356 11.15 2.87 11.74
N TYR A 357 11.42 3.72 12.74
CA TYR A 357 11.09 5.15 12.64
C TYR A 357 11.72 5.83 11.43
N ILE A 358 13.00 5.51 11.17
CA ILE A 358 13.74 6.10 10.06
C ILE A 358 13.18 5.58 8.73
N CYS A 359 12.96 4.27 8.62
CA CYS A 359 12.37 3.64 7.43
C CYS A 359 11.00 4.25 7.10
N ALA A 360 10.10 4.30 8.09
CA ALA A 360 8.76 4.86 7.94
C ALA A 360 8.78 6.34 7.54
N ALA A 361 9.76 7.12 7.99
CA ALA A 361 9.93 8.52 7.59
C ALA A 361 10.41 8.66 6.15
N LEU A 362 11.40 7.88 5.73
CA LEU A 362 11.89 7.88 4.35
C LEU A 362 10.78 7.46 3.38
N GLU A 363 10.08 6.37 3.68
CA GLU A 363 8.96 5.89 2.86
C GLU A 363 7.78 6.85 2.84
N ALA A 364 7.49 7.55 3.95
CA ALA A 364 6.46 8.59 3.96
C ALA A 364 6.81 9.75 3.02
N VAL A 365 8.09 10.15 2.96
CA VAL A 365 8.55 11.18 2.01
C VAL A 365 8.35 10.70 0.58
N ILE A 366 8.74 9.46 0.25
CA ILE A 366 8.53 8.92 -1.09
C ILE A 366 7.03 8.90 -1.41
N ASN A 367 6.18 8.36 -0.52
CA ASN A 367 4.73 8.28 -0.75
C ASN A 367 4.07 9.65 -0.94
N ILE A 368 4.53 10.70 -0.23
CA ILE A 368 4.02 12.08 -0.44
C ILE A 368 4.40 12.57 -1.84
N ILE A 369 5.64 12.34 -2.26
CA ILE A 369 6.12 12.77 -3.57
C ILE A 369 5.41 11.99 -4.69
N SER A 370 5.18 10.69 -4.51
CA SER A 370 4.49 9.82 -5.46
C SER A 370 2.96 9.98 -5.46
N GLY A 371 2.37 10.86 -4.64
CA GLY A 371 0.92 11.04 -4.55
C GLY A 371 0.15 9.87 -3.89
N GLN A 372 0.86 8.90 -3.30
CA GLN A 372 0.29 7.68 -2.72
C GLN A 372 -0.29 7.93 -1.31
N TYR A 373 -1.33 8.74 -1.22
CA TYR A 373 -1.86 9.25 0.06
C TYR A 373 -2.42 8.17 0.99
N VAL A 374 -3.00 7.09 0.44
CA VAL A 374 -3.56 6.00 1.25
C VAL A 374 -2.47 5.29 2.05
N LEU A 375 -1.28 5.10 1.45
CA LEU A 375 -0.13 4.50 2.12
C LEU A 375 0.43 5.39 3.25
N LEU A 376 0.06 6.67 3.35
CA LEU A 376 0.43 7.50 4.50
C LEU A 376 -0.31 7.08 5.77
N ILE A 377 -1.49 6.47 5.65
CA ILE A 377 -2.21 5.90 6.80
C ILE A 377 -1.44 4.70 7.36
N LEU A 378 -0.86 3.88 6.49
CA LEU A 378 0.07 2.83 6.88
C LEU A 378 1.26 3.43 7.65
N LYS A 379 1.91 4.49 7.13
CA LYS A 379 3.06 5.12 7.82
C LYS A 379 2.67 5.74 9.15
N LEU A 380 1.49 6.35 9.27
CA LEU A 380 0.95 6.83 10.55
C LEU A 380 0.80 5.67 11.56
N GLY A 381 0.31 4.53 11.10
CA GLY A 381 0.27 3.31 11.89
C GLY A 381 1.67 2.87 12.33
N TYR A 382 2.65 2.87 11.44
CA TYR A 382 4.05 2.57 11.80
C TYR A 382 4.57 3.50 12.88
N PHE A 383 4.46 4.82 12.74
CA PHE A 383 4.95 5.76 13.74
C PHE A 383 4.34 5.52 15.13
N THR A 384 3.03 5.31 15.18
CA THR A 384 2.32 5.12 16.44
C THR A 384 2.60 3.74 17.05
N ASN A 385 2.63 2.67 16.26
CA ASN A 385 2.98 1.32 16.73
C ASN A 385 4.45 1.21 17.15
N THR A 386 5.37 1.85 16.43
CA THR A 386 6.79 1.90 16.78
C THR A 386 6.99 2.47 18.19
N THR A 387 6.27 3.56 18.49
CA THR A 387 6.25 4.17 19.82
C THR A 387 5.77 3.15 20.87
N TYR A 388 4.65 2.48 20.58
CA TYR A 388 4.06 1.48 21.46
C TYR A 388 5.00 0.29 21.70
N GLY A 389 5.56 -0.27 20.63
CA GLY A 389 6.51 -1.38 20.65
C GLY A 389 7.77 -1.05 21.43
N TYR A 390 8.36 0.13 21.20
CA TYR A 390 9.54 0.58 21.93
C TYR A 390 9.28 0.69 23.44
N ILE A 391 8.13 1.25 23.84
CA ILE A 391 7.72 1.32 25.25
C ILE A 391 7.52 -0.07 25.84
N LYS A 392 6.82 -0.96 25.12
CA LYS A 392 6.48 -2.31 25.59
C LYS A 392 7.72 -3.19 25.76
N TRP A 393 8.60 -3.23 24.75
CA TRP A 393 9.86 -3.95 24.83
C TRP A 393 10.78 -3.37 25.92
N SER A 394 10.80 -2.04 26.09
CA SER A 394 11.56 -1.41 27.18
C SER A 394 11.06 -1.84 28.57
N LYS A 395 9.74 -1.89 28.78
CA LYS A 395 9.13 -2.35 30.04
C LYS A 395 9.44 -3.81 30.31
N TYR A 396 9.31 -4.67 29.29
CA TYR A 396 9.62 -6.09 29.37
C TYR A 396 11.08 -6.35 29.77
N ILE A 397 12.04 -5.67 29.12
CA ILE A 397 13.47 -5.80 29.44
C ILE A 397 13.76 -5.35 30.88
N LYS A 398 13.03 -4.35 31.39
CA LYS A 398 13.22 -3.86 32.75
C LYS A 398 12.67 -4.85 33.79
N SER A 399 11.47 -5.40 33.59
CA SER A 399 10.85 -6.33 34.54
C SER A 399 11.66 -7.62 34.68
N HIS A 400 12.14 -8.19 33.58
CA HIS A 400 12.91 -9.43 33.60
C HIS A 400 14.28 -9.27 34.27
N LYS A 401 14.91 -8.10 34.12
CA LYS A 401 16.15 -7.78 34.86
C LYS A 401 15.91 -7.62 36.36
N GLU A 402 14.74 -7.14 36.76
CA GLU A 402 14.37 -7.01 38.17
C GLU A 402 14.05 -8.40 38.78
N GLU A 403 13.33 -9.27 38.05
CA GLU A 403 13.06 -10.66 38.46
C GLU A 403 14.35 -11.51 38.53
N GLU A 404 15.24 -11.39 37.55
CA GLU A 404 16.55 -12.07 37.58
C GLU A 404 17.37 -11.59 38.80
N ARG A 405 17.34 -10.30 39.13
CA ARG A 405 17.99 -9.79 40.35
C ARG A 405 17.34 -10.33 41.62
N LEU A 406 16.01 -10.36 41.69
CA LEU A 406 15.26 -10.82 42.86
C LEU A 406 15.40 -12.33 43.12
N SER A 407 15.57 -13.14 42.07
CA SER A 407 15.78 -14.59 42.18
C SER A 407 17.21 -15.00 42.59
N ILE A 408 18.16 -14.07 42.51
CA ILE A 408 19.54 -14.25 42.98
C ILE A 408 19.67 -13.94 44.50
N PHE A 409 18.67 -13.27 45.09
CA PHE A 409 18.56 -13.03 46.54
C PHE A 409 17.61 -14.06 47.18
#